data_AF-A0A7S1A556-F1
#
_entry.id   AF-A0A7S1A556-F1
#
_cell.length_a   1.000
_cell.length_b   1.000
_cell.length_c   1.000
_cell.angle_alpha   90.00
_cell.angle_beta   90.00
_cell.angle_gamma   90.00
#
_symmetry.space_group_name_H-M   'P 1'
#
loop_
_entity.id
_entity.type
_entity.pdbx_description
1 polymer ?
#
loop_
_entity_poly.entity_id
_entity_poly.type
_entity_poly.pdbx_seq_one_letter_code
_entity_poly.pdbx_strand_id
1 'polypeptide(L)'
;MLEDPVSCVERPAHSPEDQAKAAEASCPTKLAALGFVDSLALSDAARAAVVVAERTLRVTCPECGRNVPFYCTRCMWTPLPLPPPLSLGVRVHIIRHKKEPASKSSAVLLPKLVAEGDLALHEWSNGSSSRLAEAVQQPGTWLLYPRDDAVDAASVDWSTVSQIVLIDSQWSKASAVGSDPCIAALPAMRLTNGPRTCFWRVATRRLDGVEGLLSTAECVRHTLGVRAAALRLGK
;
A
#
# COMPACT_ATOMS: atom_id res chain seq x y z
N MET A 1 -60.54 -23.56 -34.94
CA MET A 1 -59.33 -24.25 -35.41
C MET A 1 -58.19 -23.75 -34.55
N LEU A 2 -57.49 -24.69 -33.91
CA LEU A 2 -56.55 -24.46 -32.82
C LEU A 2 -55.30 -23.69 -33.28
N GLU A 3 -54.77 -22.90 -32.35
CA GLU A 3 -53.61 -22.00 -32.48
C GLU A 3 -52.30 -22.78 -32.61
N ASP A 4 -51.42 -22.36 -33.52
CA ASP A 4 -50.03 -22.83 -33.60
C ASP A 4 -49.18 -22.13 -32.53
N PRO A 5 -48.41 -22.87 -31.70
CA PRO A 5 -47.53 -22.25 -30.72
C PRO A 5 -46.25 -21.74 -31.39
N VAL A 6 -45.97 -20.46 -31.18
CA VAL A 6 -44.70 -19.81 -31.53
C VAL A 6 -43.57 -20.55 -30.81
N SER A 7 -42.73 -21.23 -31.59
CA SER A 7 -41.47 -21.83 -31.14
C SER A 7 -40.58 -20.73 -30.55
N CYS A 8 -40.42 -20.75 -29.22
CA CYS A 8 -39.37 -20.02 -28.53
C CYS A 8 -38.03 -20.60 -28.97
N VAL A 9 -37.36 -19.94 -29.92
CA VAL A 9 -35.95 -20.18 -30.19
C VAL A 9 -35.18 -19.70 -28.96
N GLU A 10 -34.83 -20.62 -28.08
CA GLU A 10 -33.91 -20.37 -26.97
C GLU A 10 -32.61 -19.82 -27.55
N ARG A 11 -32.24 -18.60 -27.16
CA ARG A 11 -30.90 -18.05 -27.42
C ARG A 11 -29.90 -18.93 -26.67
N PRO A 12 -28.82 -19.40 -27.32
CA PRO A 12 -27.90 -20.32 -26.67
C PRO A 12 -27.21 -19.64 -25.48
N ALA A 13 -27.03 -20.42 -24.42
CA ALA A 13 -26.35 -20.04 -23.20
C ALA A 13 -24.98 -19.42 -23.50
N HIS A 14 -24.67 -18.34 -22.77
CA HIS A 14 -23.40 -17.61 -22.81
C HIS A 14 -22.20 -18.54 -22.93
N SER A 15 -21.32 -18.25 -23.89
CA SER A 15 -20.17 -19.08 -24.22
C SER A 15 -19.24 -19.24 -23.00
N PRO A 16 -18.43 -20.32 -22.91
CA PRO A 16 -17.45 -20.49 -21.84
C PRO A 16 -16.47 -19.30 -21.73
N GLU A 17 -16.19 -18.61 -22.84
CA GLU A 17 -15.38 -17.37 -22.86
C GLU A 17 -16.11 -16.18 -22.21
N ASP A 18 -17.43 -16.07 -22.38
CA ASP A 18 -18.24 -15.04 -21.72
C ASP A 18 -18.34 -15.31 -20.20
N GLN A 19 -18.43 -16.58 -19.80
CA GLN A 19 -18.45 -16.98 -18.40
C GLN A 19 -17.08 -16.78 -17.72
N ALA A 20 -15.98 -17.08 -18.41
CA ALA A 20 -14.63 -16.81 -17.93
C ALA A 20 -14.36 -15.31 -17.79
N LYS A 21 -14.76 -14.49 -18.78
CA LYS A 21 -14.66 -13.02 -18.70
C LYS A 21 -15.54 -12.43 -17.59
N ALA A 22 -16.74 -12.97 -17.36
CA ALA A 22 -17.61 -12.54 -16.26
C ALA A 22 -17.03 -12.91 -14.88
N ALA A 23 -16.43 -14.10 -14.73
CA ALA A 23 -15.73 -14.52 -13.52
C ALA A 23 -14.47 -13.68 -13.26
N GLU A 24 -13.72 -13.33 -14.31
CA GLU A 24 -12.52 -12.49 -14.26
C GLU A 24 -12.86 -11.01 -13.97
N ALA A 25 -14.02 -10.52 -14.42
CA ALA A 25 -14.58 -9.23 -14.03
C ALA A 25 -15.08 -9.19 -12.57
N SER A 26 -15.38 -10.35 -11.98
CA SER A 26 -15.91 -10.51 -10.62
C SER A 26 -14.86 -10.91 -9.57
N CYS A 27 -13.58 -11.05 -9.94
CA CYS A 27 -12.53 -11.46 -9.01
C CYS A 27 -12.43 -10.48 -7.82
N PRO A 28 -12.64 -10.92 -6.57
CA PRO A 28 -12.62 -10.04 -5.39
C PRO A 28 -11.34 -9.22 -5.24
N THR A 29 -10.19 -9.81 -5.63
CA THR A 29 -8.88 -9.15 -5.65
C THR A 29 -8.86 -7.94 -6.59
N LYS A 30 -9.43 -8.09 -7.79
CA LYS A 30 -9.54 -7.02 -8.79
C LYS A 30 -10.48 -5.93 -8.31
N LEU A 31 -11.67 -6.29 -7.82
CA LEU A 31 -12.63 -5.33 -7.27
C LEU A 31 -12.04 -4.53 -6.11
N ALA A 32 -11.32 -5.20 -5.19
CA ALA A 32 -10.66 -4.53 -4.07
C ALA A 32 -9.54 -3.57 -4.53
N ALA A 33 -8.76 -3.95 -5.55
CA ALA A 33 -7.72 -3.09 -6.11
C ALA A 33 -8.28 -1.82 -6.76
N LEU A 34 -9.38 -1.97 -7.52
CA LEU A 34 -10.08 -0.84 -8.14
C LEU A 34 -10.74 0.05 -7.10
N GLY A 35 -11.39 -0.54 -6.10
CA GLY A 35 -12.00 0.17 -4.99
C GLY A 35 -11.01 1.05 -4.23
N PHE A 36 -9.76 0.63 -4.05
CA PHE A 36 -8.71 1.50 -3.50
C PHE A 36 -8.52 2.75 -4.34
N VAL A 37 -8.30 2.61 -5.66
CA VAL A 37 -8.03 3.77 -6.54
C VAL A 37 -9.23 4.71 -6.59
N ASP A 38 -10.43 4.15 -6.69
CA ASP A 38 -11.68 4.92 -6.80
C ASP A 38 -12.03 5.64 -5.49
N SER A 39 -11.56 5.13 -4.34
CA SER A 39 -11.76 5.76 -3.03
C SER A 39 -10.71 6.81 -2.66
N LEU A 40 -9.68 7.03 -3.49
CA LEU A 40 -8.69 8.10 -3.28
C LEU A 40 -9.29 9.49 -3.55
N ALA A 41 -10.07 9.98 -2.59
CA ALA A 41 -10.60 11.34 -2.58
C ALA A 41 -10.29 12.01 -1.23
N LEU A 42 -9.73 13.22 -1.29
CA LEU A 42 -9.70 14.10 -0.12
C LEU A 42 -11.10 14.71 0.06
N SER A 43 -11.62 14.68 1.28
CA SER A 43 -12.87 15.38 1.60
C SER A 43 -12.65 16.90 1.66
N ASP A 44 -13.67 17.68 1.38
CA ASP A 44 -13.60 19.14 1.50
C ASP A 44 -13.35 19.58 2.94
N ALA A 45 -13.87 18.82 3.91
CA ALA A 45 -13.57 19.00 5.33
C ALA A 45 -12.07 18.80 5.63
N ALA A 46 -11.43 17.78 5.05
CA ALA A 46 -9.99 17.56 5.21
C ALA A 46 -9.17 18.69 4.56
N ARG A 47 -9.57 19.14 3.36
CA ARG A 47 -8.93 20.31 2.69
C ARG A 47 -9.01 21.57 3.56
N ALA A 48 -10.20 21.88 4.08
CA ALA A 48 -10.40 23.04 4.95
C ALA A 48 -9.62 22.93 6.26
N ALA A 49 -9.62 21.75 6.89
CA ALA A 49 -8.91 21.49 8.14
C ALA A 49 -7.39 21.66 8.00
N VAL A 50 -6.79 21.26 6.87
CA VAL A 50 -5.35 21.45 6.61
C VAL A 50 -4.98 22.92 6.53
N VAL A 51 -5.75 23.75 5.80
CA VAL A 51 -5.48 25.20 5.68
C VAL A 51 -5.51 25.91 7.03
N VAL A 52 -6.46 25.55 7.89
CA VAL A 52 -6.54 26.08 9.26
C VAL A 52 -5.36 25.55 10.08
N ALA A 53 -5.09 24.25 10.00
CA ALA A 53 -4.11 23.60 10.83
C ALA A 53 -2.66 24.05 10.55
N GLU A 54 -2.34 24.34 9.28
CA GLU A 54 -1.03 24.88 8.87
C GLU A 54 -0.71 26.21 9.54
N ARG A 55 -1.72 27.03 9.82
CA ARG A 55 -1.53 28.40 10.33
C ARG A 55 -1.56 28.48 11.85
N THR A 56 -2.35 27.64 12.52
CA THR A 56 -2.69 27.89 13.92
C THR A 56 -2.65 26.66 14.82
N LEU A 57 -2.60 25.44 14.26
CA LEU A 57 -2.76 24.26 15.10
C LEU A 57 -1.47 23.89 15.81
N ARG A 58 -1.53 24.02 17.13
CA ARG A 58 -0.66 23.35 18.09
C ARG A 58 -1.59 22.78 19.15
N VAL A 59 -1.56 21.47 19.31
CA VAL A 59 -2.38 20.75 20.28
C VAL A 59 -1.51 19.93 21.22
N THR A 60 -1.95 19.82 22.45
CA THR A 60 -1.36 18.89 23.41
C THR A 60 -1.93 17.49 23.17
N CYS A 61 -1.07 16.53 22.84
CA CYS A 61 -1.48 15.14 22.71
C CYS A 61 -2.05 14.63 24.05
N PRO A 62 -3.31 14.17 24.11
CA PRO A 62 -3.96 13.79 25.36
C PRO A 62 -3.33 12.55 25.99
N GLU A 63 -2.75 11.65 25.18
CA GLU A 63 -2.11 10.43 25.68
C GLU A 63 -0.74 10.69 26.33
N CYS A 64 -0.08 11.79 25.97
CA CYS A 64 1.38 11.84 26.09
C CYS A 64 1.94 13.23 26.42
N GLY A 65 1.09 14.27 26.44
CA GLY A 65 1.44 15.63 26.82
C GLY A 65 2.28 16.42 25.82
N ARG A 66 2.69 15.84 24.68
CA ARG A 66 3.50 16.56 23.68
C ARG A 66 2.67 17.58 22.91
N ASN A 67 3.20 18.78 22.78
CA ASN A 67 2.68 19.80 21.86
C ASN A 67 3.06 19.46 20.42
N VAL A 68 2.05 19.22 19.58
CA VAL A 68 2.23 18.77 18.19
C VAL A 68 1.34 19.59 17.24
N PRO A 69 1.76 19.80 15.98
CA PRO A 69 0.98 20.59 15.03
C PRO A 69 -0.27 19.85 14.51
N PHE A 70 -0.08 18.69 13.89
CA PHE A 70 -1.14 17.96 13.18
C PHE A 70 -1.44 16.59 13.79
N TYR A 71 -0.42 15.91 14.27
CA TYR A 71 -0.56 14.60 14.90
C TYR A 71 0.66 14.30 15.78
N CYS A 72 0.46 13.42 16.75
CA CYS A 72 1.51 12.91 17.59
C CYS A 72 2.16 11.70 16.94
N THR A 73 3.39 11.84 16.47
CA THR A 73 4.15 10.74 15.86
C THR A 73 4.52 9.63 16.86
N ARG A 74 4.37 9.87 18.17
CA ARG A 74 4.60 8.85 19.21
C ARG A 74 3.35 7.99 19.43
N CYS A 75 2.20 8.65 19.53
CA CYS A 75 0.92 8.04 19.89
C CYS A 75 0.06 7.69 18.67
N MET A 76 0.46 8.16 17.49
CA MET A 76 -0.34 8.10 16.27
C MET A 76 -1.72 8.78 16.45
N TRP A 77 -1.83 9.76 17.35
CA TRP A 77 -3.06 10.51 17.61
C TRP A 77 -3.13 11.79 16.77
N THR A 78 -4.30 12.18 16.29
CA THR A 78 -4.53 13.47 15.61
C THR A 78 -5.85 14.09 16.09
N PRO A 79 -5.93 15.42 16.27
CA PRO A 79 -7.18 16.14 16.48
C PRO A 79 -7.95 16.39 15.17
N LEU A 80 -7.33 16.13 14.02
CA LEU A 80 -7.95 16.42 12.73
C LEU A 80 -9.00 15.36 12.40
N PRO A 81 -10.12 15.74 11.76
CA PRO A 81 -11.05 14.77 11.23
C PRO A 81 -10.34 13.91 10.19
N LEU A 82 -10.35 12.59 10.40
CA LEU A 82 -9.83 11.64 9.43
C LEU A 82 -10.91 11.27 8.42
N PRO A 83 -10.54 11.00 7.15
CA PRO A 83 -11.47 10.39 6.22
C PRO A 83 -11.88 8.99 6.69
N PRO A 84 -12.95 8.40 6.11
CA PRO A 84 -13.23 6.98 6.30
C PRO A 84 -11.97 6.13 6.05
N PRO A 85 -11.71 5.08 6.84
CA PRO A 85 -10.54 4.23 6.65
C PRO A 85 -10.46 3.66 5.24
N LEU A 86 -9.28 3.78 4.64
CA LEU A 86 -9.00 3.35 3.27
C LEU A 86 -8.70 1.85 3.25
N SER A 87 -9.51 1.06 2.53
CA SER A 87 -9.12 -0.32 2.24
C SER A 87 -8.07 -0.34 1.14
N LEU A 88 -6.95 -1.01 1.40
CA LEU A 88 -5.86 -1.19 0.44
C LEU A 88 -6.15 -2.35 -0.54
N GLY A 89 -7.08 -3.24 -0.17
CA GLY A 89 -7.42 -4.43 -0.95
C GLY A 89 -6.28 -5.46 -1.06
N VAL A 90 -5.25 -5.33 -0.23
CA VAL A 90 -4.09 -6.22 -0.06
C VAL A 90 -3.44 -5.92 1.29
N ARG A 91 -2.87 -6.94 1.94
CA ARG A 91 -2.16 -6.75 3.21
C ARG A 91 -0.81 -6.06 2.99
N VAL A 92 -0.50 -5.05 3.79
CA VAL A 92 0.76 -4.32 3.75
C VAL A 92 1.50 -4.43 5.08
N HIS A 93 2.75 -4.85 5.03
CA HIS A 93 3.67 -4.88 6.16
C HIS A 93 4.73 -3.80 5.97
N ILE A 94 4.86 -2.88 6.92
CA ILE A 94 5.92 -1.87 6.91
C ILE A 94 6.90 -2.21 8.02
N ILE A 95 8.15 -2.45 7.65
CA ILE A 95 9.24 -2.78 8.56
C ILE A 95 10.05 -1.52 8.82
N ARG A 96 9.88 -0.95 10.01
CA ARG A 96 10.56 0.26 10.44
C ARG A 96 11.85 -0.08 11.17
N HIS A 97 12.96 0.51 10.77
CA HIS A 97 14.19 0.38 11.55
C HIS A 97 14.07 1.18 12.88
N LYS A 98 14.37 0.57 14.03
CA LYS A 98 14.18 1.14 15.38
C LYS A 98 14.83 2.51 15.59
N LYS A 99 16.02 2.72 15.02
CA LYS A 99 16.76 4.00 15.08
C LYS A 99 16.17 5.10 14.18
N GLU A 100 15.10 4.85 13.45
CA GLU A 100 14.46 5.87 12.61
C GLU A 100 13.53 6.76 13.42
N PRO A 101 13.70 8.10 13.37
CA PRO A 101 12.83 9.01 14.07
C PRO A 101 11.42 8.94 13.50
N ALA A 102 10.44 8.59 14.33
CA ALA A 102 9.03 8.55 13.94
C ALA A 102 8.53 9.88 13.34
N SER A 103 9.08 11.01 13.76
CA SER A 103 8.74 12.35 13.24
C SER A 103 9.22 12.61 11.80
N LYS A 104 10.03 11.71 11.25
CA LYS A 104 10.58 11.81 9.89
C LYS A 104 10.05 10.72 8.96
N SER A 105 9.20 9.83 9.46
CA SER A 105 8.61 8.71 8.72
C SER A 105 7.22 9.10 8.22
N SER A 106 6.96 8.88 6.93
CA SER A 106 5.61 8.99 6.36
C SER A 106 4.74 7.78 6.67
N ALA A 107 5.32 6.69 7.18
CA ALA A 107 4.60 5.45 7.47
C ALA A 107 3.83 5.49 8.80
N VAL A 108 4.27 6.30 9.77
CA VAL A 108 3.76 6.26 11.16
C VAL A 108 2.27 6.57 11.26
N LEU A 109 1.73 7.43 10.39
CA LEU A 109 0.31 7.78 10.42
C LEU A 109 -0.56 6.83 9.59
N LEU A 110 0.02 6.02 8.69
CA LEU A 110 -0.75 5.13 7.80
C LEU A 110 -1.70 4.19 8.56
N PRO A 111 -1.35 3.58 9.71
CA PRO A 111 -2.28 2.74 10.48
C PRO A 111 -3.57 3.45 10.92
N LYS A 112 -3.61 4.79 10.95
CA LYS A 112 -4.83 5.56 11.27
C LYS A 112 -5.69 5.88 10.04
N LEU A 113 -5.12 5.75 8.84
CA LEU A 113 -5.77 6.12 7.58
C LEU A 113 -6.31 4.90 6.83
N VAL A 114 -5.88 3.70 7.20
CA VAL A 114 -6.18 2.45 6.51
C VAL A 114 -7.14 1.58 7.30
N ALA A 115 -7.90 0.74 6.61
CA ALA A 115 -8.78 -0.23 7.22
C ALA A 115 -8.00 -1.15 8.19
N GLU A 116 -8.66 -1.52 9.29
CA GLU A 116 -8.08 -2.46 10.24
C GLU A 116 -7.76 -3.79 9.54
N GLY A 117 -6.57 -4.32 9.79
CA GLY A 117 -6.13 -5.55 9.12
C GLY A 117 -5.51 -5.36 7.73
N ASP A 118 -5.59 -4.18 7.10
CA ASP A 118 -4.92 -3.97 5.80
C ASP A 118 -3.45 -3.58 5.97
N LEU A 119 -3.05 -3.00 7.09
CA LEU A 119 -1.67 -2.58 7.33
C LEU A 119 -1.16 -2.98 8.72
N ALA A 120 0.11 -3.37 8.79
CA ALA A 120 0.83 -3.56 10.05
C ALA A 120 2.20 -2.89 10.01
N LEU A 121 2.53 -2.15 11.07
CA LEU A 121 3.83 -1.55 11.28
C LEU A 121 4.64 -2.41 12.26
N HIS A 122 5.80 -2.85 11.82
CA HIS A 122 6.73 -3.68 12.58
C HIS A 122 7.98 -2.88 12.93
N GLU A 123 8.55 -3.08 14.11
CA GLU A 123 9.86 -2.54 14.45
C GLU A 123 10.94 -3.60 14.25
N TRP A 124 11.97 -3.25 13.50
CA TRP A 124 13.15 -4.07 13.25
C TRP A 124 14.37 -3.42 13.89
N SER A 125 15.25 -4.21 14.50
CA SER A 125 16.41 -3.66 15.23
C SER A 125 17.74 -4.28 14.83
N ASN A 126 17.94 -5.58 15.05
CA ASN A 126 19.14 -6.29 14.66
C ASN A 126 18.80 -7.77 14.39
N GLY A 127 17.81 -7.98 13.53
CA GLY A 127 17.19 -9.28 13.28
C GLY A 127 15.66 -9.24 13.42
N SER A 128 14.99 -10.08 12.65
CA SER A 128 13.55 -10.31 12.70
C SER A 128 13.18 -10.98 14.02
N SER A 129 12.09 -10.54 14.63
CA SER A 129 11.43 -11.35 15.66
C SER A 129 10.73 -12.54 15.01
N SER A 130 10.47 -13.60 15.80
CA SER A 130 9.66 -14.74 15.34
C SER A 130 8.30 -14.29 14.79
N ARG A 131 7.68 -13.30 15.44
CA ARG A 131 6.40 -12.71 15.01
C ARG A 131 6.51 -11.99 13.66
N LEU A 132 7.61 -11.29 13.40
CA LEU A 132 7.83 -10.65 12.10
C LEU A 132 8.00 -11.71 11.01
N ALA A 133 8.83 -12.73 11.26
CA ALA A 133 9.07 -13.82 10.32
C ALA A 133 7.76 -14.55 9.99
N GLU A 134 6.98 -14.93 11.00
CA GLU A 134 5.67 -15.57 10.84
C GLU A 134 4.70 -14.70 10.03
N ALA A 135 4.69 -13.38 10.26
CA ALA A 135 3.80 -12.47 9.54
C ALA A 135 4.14 -12.36 8.06
N VAL A 136 5.42 -12.34 7.68
CA VAL A 136 5.86 -12.05 6.30
C VAL A 136 6.18 -13.28 5.46
N GLN A 137 6.39 -14.45 6.07
CA GLN A 137 6.71 -15.69 5.34
C GLN A 137 5.45 -16.44 4.85
N GLN A 138 4.38 -15.71 4.57
CA GLN A 138 3.15 -16.27 4.03
C GLN A 138 3.25 -16.42 2.50
N PRO A 139 2.59 -17.42 1.88
CA PRO A 139 2.54 -17.54 0.42
C PRO A 139 1.94 -16.29 -0.23
N GLY A 140 2.54 -15.83 -1.33
CA GLY A 140 2.12 -14.61 -2.03
C GLY A 140 2.63 -13.31 -1.41
N THR A 141 3.56 -13.37 -0.45
CA THR A 141 4.20 -12.19 0.13
C THR A 141 5.39 -11.73 -0.72
N TRP A 142 5.38 -10.45 -1.08
CA TRP A 142 6.40 -9.83 -1.91
C TRP A 142 7.08 -8.66 -1.22
N LEU A 143 8.38 -8.51 -1.41
CA LEU A 143 9.13 -7.35 -0.95
C LEU A 143 9.14 -6.26 -2.03
N LEU A 144 8.73 -5.04 -1.68
CA LEU A 144 8.94 -3.86 -2.49
C LEU A 144 10.28 -3.20 -2.13
N TYR A 145 11.34 -3.58 -2.85
CA TYR A 145 12.68 -3.05 -2.60
C TYR A 145 13.58 -3.22 -3.83
N PRO A 146 14.32 -2.19 -4.27
CA PRO A 146 15.11 -2.24 -5.49
C PRO A 146 16.43 -2.99 -5.28
N ARG A 147 16.39 -4.33 -5.38
CA ARG A 147 17.58 -5.20 -5.47
C ARG A 147 17.89 -5.53 -6.92
N ASP A 148 19.05 -6.14 -7.14
CA ASP A 148 19.51 -6.55 -8.47
C ASP A 148 18.57 -7.60 -9.09
N ASP A 149 18.02 -8.51 -8.27
CA ASP A 149 17.09 -9.57 -8.67
C ASP A 149 15.61 -9.15 -8.64
N ALA A 150 15.31 -7.90 -8.29
CA ALA A 150 13.93 -7.43 -8.21
C ALA A 150 13.32 -7.23 -9.60
N VAL A 151 12.16 -7.84 -9.83
CA VAL A 151 11.39 -7.65 -11.08
C VAL A 151 10.62 -6.34 -11.06
N ASP A 152 10.24 -5.84 -12.23
CA ASP A 152 9.37 -4.65 -12.29
C ASP A 152 7.99 -4.99 -11.72
N ALA A 153 7.48 -4.16 -10.81
CA ALA A 153 6.13 -4.30 -10.25
C ALA A 153 5.04 -4.36 -11.34
N ALA A 154 5.24 -3.72 -12.50
CA ALA A 154 4.32 -3.79 -13.64
C ALA A 154 4.33 -5.14 -14.37
N SER A 155 5.32 -5.99 -14.10
CA SER A 155 5.47 -7.34 -14.68
C SER A 155 5.09 -8.48 -13.72
N VAL A 156 4.81 -8.16 -12.46
CA VAL A 156 4.37 -9.13 -11.45
C VAL A 156 2.94 -9.61 -11.78
N ASP A 157 2.69 -10.91 -11.59
CA ASP A 157 1.34 -11.47 -11.57
C ASP A 157 0.66 -11.10 -10.24
N TRP A 158 -0.10 -10.01 -10.26
CA TRP A 158 -0.75 -9.43 -9.09
C TRP A 158 -1.93 -10.28 -8.58
N SER A 159 -2.40 -11.25 -9.35
CA SER A 159 -3.42 -12.21 -8.89
C SER A 159 -2.87 -13.15 -7.81
N THR A 160 -1.56 -13.36 -7.79
CA THR A 160 -0.85 -14.22 -6.82
C THR A 160 -0.36 -13.47 -5.58
N VAL A 161 -0.43 -12.14 -5.57
CA VAL A 161 0.10 -11.30 -4.48
C VAL A 161 -0.94 -11.14 -3.38
N SER A 162 -0.65 -11.73 -2.22
CA SER A 162 -1.49 -11.65 -1.02
C SER A 162 -1.01 -10.57 -0.04
N GLN A 163 0.30 -10.31 0.01
CA GLN A 163 0.91 -9.34 0.92
C GLN A 163 2.09 -8.59 0.28
N ILE A 164 2.29 -7.35 0.71
CA ILE A 164 3.41 -6.50 0.30
C ILE A 164 4.21 -6.08 1.53
N VAL A 165 5.52 -6.25 1.49
CA VAL A 165 6.46 -5.82 2.52
C VAL A 165 7.21 -4.58 2.03
N LEU A 166 7.25 -3.53 2.86
CA LEU A 166 8.04 -2.32 2.64
C LEU A 166 9.04 -2.14 3.78
N ILE A 167 10.15 -1.46 3.49
CA ILE A 167 11.15 -1.08 4.49
C ILE A 167 11.09 0.44 4.69
N ASP A 168 10.76 0.88 5.90
CA ASP A 168 10.78 2.30 6.28
C ASP A 168 12.07 2.61 7.04
N SER A 169 13.08 3.05 6.29
CA SER A 169 14.35 3.49 6.85
C SER A 169 15.14 4.39 5.90
N GLN A 170 16.21 4.98 6.41
CA GLN A 170 17.24 5.57 5.55
C GLN A 170 17.86 4.48 4.67
N TRP A 171 18.19 4.80 3.42
CA TRP A 171 18.82 3.88 2.46
C TRP A 171 20.06 3.16 3.01
N SER A 172 20.89 3.84 3.81
CA SER A 172 22.06 3.24 4.45
C SER A 172 21.74 2.11 5.43
N LYS A 173 20.51 2.05 5.96
CA LYS A 173 20.01 1.02 6.87
C LYS A 173 19.08 0.02 6.20
N ALA A 174 18.44 0.43 5.10
CA ALA A 174 17.47 -0.39 4.39
C ALA A 174 18.08 -1.71 3.90
N SER A 175 19.35 -1.69 3.48
CA SER A 175 20.08 -2.91 3.11
C SER A 175 20.20 -3.90 4.28
N ALA A 176 20.46 -3.42 5.50
CA ALA A 176 20.58 -4.30 6.67
C ALA A 176 19.25 -4.97 7.02
N VAL A 177 18.14 -4.22 6.91
CA VAL A 177 16.80 -4.79 7.04
C VAL A 177 16.55 -5.79 5.91
N GLY A 178 16.87 -5.44 4.66
CA GLY A 178 16.67 -6.30 3.52
C GLY A 178 17.46 -7.61 3.56
N SER A 179 18.66 -7.59 4.14
CA SER A 179 19.51 -8.79 4.31
C SER A 179 19.07 -9.70 5.46
N ASP A 180 18.06 -9.32 6.24
CA ASP A 180 17.48 -10.19 7.25
C ASP A 180 16.95 -11.49 6.60
N PRO A 181 17.25 -12.69 7.14
CA PRO A 181 16.89 -13.95 6.49
C PRO A 181 15.42 -14.07 6.10
N CYS A 182 14.47 -13.62 6.95
CA CYS A 182 13.05 -13.76 6.63
C CYS A 182 12.59 -12.77 5.54
N ILE A 183 13.33 -11.68 5.34
CA ILE A 183 13.03 -10.64 4.33
C ILE A 183 13.76 -10.96 3.03
N ALA A 184 15.00 -11.46 3.11
CA ALA A 184 15.81 -11.84 1.95
C ALA A 184 15.27 -13.06 1.21
N ALA A 185 14.50 -13.92 1.88
CA ALA A 185 13.84 -15.06 1.26
C ALA A 185 12.61 -14.69 0.40
N LEU A 186 12.12 -13.45 0.48
CA LEU A 186 10.93 -13.01 -0.26
C LEU A 186 11.28 -12.70 -1.71
N PRO A 187 10.40 -13.03 -2.67
CA PRO A 187 10.52 -12.48 -4.01
C PRO A 187 10.41 -10.95 -3.95
N ALA A 188 11.24 -10.27 -4.74
CA ALA A 188 11.33 -8.81 -4.72
C ALA A 188 10.77 -8.19 -5.99
N MET A 189 10.07 -7.08 -5.82
CA MET A 189 9.64 -6.20 -6.90
C MET A 189 10.17 -4.78 -6.69
N ARG A 190 10.33 -4.04 -7.78
CA ARG A 190 10.75 -2.63 -7.79
C ARG A 190 9.79 -1.78 -8.61
N LEU A 191 9.72 -0.50 -8.28
CA LEU A 191 9.03 0.49 -9.10
C LEU A 191 10.02 1.09 -10.09
N THR A 192 9.75 0.95 -11.39
CA THR A 192 10.49 1.63 -12.46
C THR A 192 9.68 2.83 -12.96
N ASN A 193 10.33 3.91 -13.41
CA ASN A 193 9.66 5.12 -13.92
C ASN A 193 8.68 5.78 -12.93
N GLY A 194 8.94 5.64 -11.62
CA GLY A 194 8.13 6.28 -10.57
C GLY A 194 8.31 7.80 -10.56
N PRO A 195 7.31 8.58 -10.09
CA PRO A 195 7.44 10.03 -10.04
C PRO A 195 8.50 10.45 -9.03
N ARG A 196 8.86 11.73 -9.07
CA ARG A 196 9.61 12.36 -7.98
C ARG A 196 8.73 12.44 -6.74
N THR A 197 9.34 12.18 -5.59
CA THR A 197 8.66 12.36 -4.30
C THR A 197 8.23 13.81 -4.10
N CYS A 198 7.03 13.98 -3.54
CA CYS A 198 6.52 15.23 -2.99
C CYS A 198 6.81 15.33 -1.48
N PHE A 199 7.41 14.31 -0.88
CA PHE A 199 7.79 14.33 0.54
C PHE A 199 8.97 15.28 0.77
N TRP A 200 8.84 16.15 1.76
CA TRP A 200 9.80 17.22 2.06
C TRP A 200 11.22 16.72 2.38
N ARG A 201 11.38 15.44 2.77
CA ARG A 201 12.69 14.80 2.93
C ARG A 201 13.07 14.05 1.67
N VAL A 202 13.76 14.73 0.77
CA VAL A 202 14.37 14.11 -0.40
C VAL A 202 15.57 13.25 0.05
N ALA A 203 15.75 12.09 -0.57
CA ALA A 203 16.92 11.25 -0.32
C ALA A 203 18.20 12.03 -0.64
N THR A 204 19.09 12.15 0.34
CA THR A 204 20.34 12.93 0.21
C THR A 204 21.42 12.22 -0.60
N ARG A 205 21.29 10.90 -0.81
CA ARG A 205 22.13 10.13 -1.72
C ARG A 205 21.27 9.71 -2.90
N ARG A 206 21.59 10.24 -4.07
CA ARG A 206 21.12 9.70 -5.35
C ARG A 206 21.73 8.30 -5.45
N LEU A 207 20.90 7.26 -5.53
CA LEU A 207 21.36 6.02 -6.13
C LEU A 207 21.43 6.34 -7.63
N ASP A 208 22.61 6.34 -8.22
CA ASP A 208 22.77 6.65 -9.63
C ASP A 208 21.91 5.70 -10.46
N GLY A 209 21.13 6.24 -11.40
CA GLY A 209 20.22 5.44 -12.25
C GLY A 209 18.92 4.95 -11.59
N VAL A 210 18.62 5.33 -10.33
CA VAL A 210 17.38 4.88 -9.67
C VAL A 210 16.30 5.97 -9.73
N GLU A 211 15.33 5.75 -10.60
CA GLU A 211 14.02 6.40 -10.56
C GLU A 211 13.18 5.77 -9.42
N GLY A 212 12.22 6.50 -8.84
CA GLY A 212 11.38 5.97 -7.75
C GLY A 212 11.92 6.19 -6.31
N LEU A 213 12.62 7.29 -6.06
CA LEU A 213 12.96 7.74 -4.69
C LEU A 213 11.71 8.29 -3.98
N LEU A 214 10.81 7.40 -3.60
CA LEU A 214 9.56 7.69 -2.93
C LEU A 214 9.69 7.53 -1.41
N SER A 215 8.92 8.30 -0.64
CA SER A 215 8.70 8.01 0.77
C SER A 215 7.82 6.76 0.93
N THR A 216 7.80 6.16 2.12
CA THR A 216 7.04 4.92 2.36
C THR A 216 5.55 5.04 2.03
N ALA A 217 4.89 6.15 2.41
CA ALA A 217 3.49 6.40 2.05
C ALA A 217 3.27 6.53 0.53
N GLU A 218 4.21 7.16 -0.18
CA GLU A 218 4.15 7.26 -1.64
C GLU A 218 4.40 5.89 -2.29
N CYS A 219 5.31 5.08 -1.77
CA CYS A 219 5.52 3.69 -2.21
C CYS A 219 4.21 2.90 -2.11
N VAL A 220 3.51 2.94 -0.97
CA VAL A 220 2.20 2.27 -0.81
C VAL A 220 1.23 2.75 -1.89
N ARG A 221 1.05 4.07 -2.03
CA ARG A 221 0.12 4.64 -3.01
C ARG A 221 0.47 4.24 -4.45
N HIS A 222 1.75 4.29 -4.82
CA HIS A 222 2.21 3.99 -6.17
C HIS A 222 2.08 2.50 -6.51
N THR A 223 2.52 1.63 -5.61
CA THR A 223 2.43 0.18 -5.79
C THR A 223 0.98 -0.27 -5.94
N LEU A 224 0.06 0.28 -5.14
CA LEU A 224 -1.36 -0.05 -5.27
C LEU A 224 -1.97 0.47 -6.58
N GLY A 225 -1.49 1.60 -7.10
CA GLY A 225 -1.85 2.07 -8.44
C GLY A 225 -1.37 1.13 -9.55
N VAL A 226 -0.13 0.65 -9.46
CA VAL A 226 0.43 -0.36 -10.40
C VAL A 226 -0.37 -1.65 -10.33
N ARG A 227 -0.66 -2.14 -9.12
CA ARG A 227 -1.50 -3.33 -8.89
C ARG A 227 -2.88 -3.18 -9.54
N ALA A 228 -3.56 -2.05 -9.32
CA ALA A 228 -4.86 -1.81 -9.92
C ALA A 228 -4.79 -1.78 -11.47
N ALA A 229 -3.74 -1.19 -12.03
CA ALA A 229 -3.53 -1.19 -13.48
C ALA A 229 -3.26 -2.60 -14.03
N ALA A 230 -2.44 -3.41 -13.36
CA ALA A 230 -2.17 -4.79 -13.75
C ALA A 230 -3.43 -5.66 -13.71
N LEU A 231 -4.20 -5.59 -12.63
CA LEU A 231 -5.43 -6.38 -12.47
C LEU A 231 -6.54 -5.95 -13.45
N ARG A 232 -6.54 -4.69 -13.92
CA ARG A 232 -7.40 -4.26 -15.05
C ARG A 232 -7.05 -5.01 -16.34
N LEU A 233 -5.77 -5.29 -16.56
CA LEU A 233 -5.24 -5.97 -17.74
C LEU A 233 -5.23 -7.51 -17.63
N GLY A 234 -5.75 -8.08 -16.53
CA GLY A 234 -5.70 -9.53 -16.29
C GLY A 234 -4.31 -10.06 -15.94
N LYS A 235 -3.48 -9.18 -15.38
CA LYS A 235 -2.13 -9.49 -14.87
C LYS A 235 -2.10 -9.35 -13.36
#